data_AF-A0A2E4CSC9-F1
#
_entry.id   AF-A0A2E4CSC9-F1
#
_cell.length_a   1.000
_cell.length_b   1.000
_cell.length_c   1.000
_cell.angle_alpha   90.00
_cell.angle_beta   90.00
_cell.angle_gamma   90.00
#
_symmetry.space_group_name_H-M   'P 1'
#
loop_
_entity.id
_entity.type
_entity.pdbx_description
1 polymer ?
#
loop_
_entity_poly.entity_id
_entity_poly.type
_entity_poly.pdbx_seq_one_letter_code
_entity_poly.pdbx_strand_id
1 'polypeptide(L)'
;MRVARYRAFTAGIDAEDLLQEAILRTLTSRSCPAGLKVEHFLMAVMRSIASAIIAKRKRDETLYCDESDLPVAPLAPDEACEIAQRADACRIALETLFKGSTMIERVVDGIDQGLCGKALADFASMEQAELATTRRLIKRRAMKAWSELNSLELAA
;
A
#
# COMPACT_ATOMS: atom_id res chain seq x y z
N MET A 1 0.89 13.43 2.77
CA MET A 1 0.32 12.44 3.71
C MET A 1 1.07 11.10 3.56
N ARG A 2 1.56 10.44 4.63
CA ARG A 2 2.39 9.21 4.49
C ARG A 2 1.66 8.04 3.80
N VAL A 3 0.36 7.90 4.05
CA VAL A 3 -0.51 6.86 3.46
C VAL A 3 -0.64 7.01 1.95
N ALA A 4 -0.72 8.24 1.44
CA ALA A 4 -0.79 8.50 0.01
C ALA A 4 0.44 7.94 -0.72
N ARG A 5 1.65 8.17 -0.18
CA ARG A 5 2.90 7.63 -0.74
C ARG A 5 2.90 6.11 -0.80
N TYR A 6 2.52 5.45 0.29
CA TYR A 6 2.46 4.00 0.33
C TYR A 6 1.48 3.42 -0.70
N ARG A 7 0.24 3.93 -0.73
CA ARG A 7 -0.80 3.40 -1.62
C ARG A 7 -0.52 3.71 -3.09
N ALA A 8 -0.04 4.92 -3.38
CA ALA A 8 0.35 5.33 -4.72
C ALA A 8 1.51 4.49 -5.24
N PHE A 9 2.51 4.24 -4.40
CA PHE A 9 3.61 3.33 -4.70
C PHE A 9 3.11 1.92 -5.07
N THR A 10 2.24 1.31 -4.26
CA THR A 10 1.68 -0.03 -4.57
C THR A 10 0.82 -0.04 -5.83
N ALA A 11 0.16 1.07 -6.15
CA ALA A 11 -0.66 1.23 -7.34
C ALA A 11 0.12 1.73 -8.57
N GLY A 12 1.42 2.03 -8.44
CA GLY A 12 2.26 2.59 -9.50
C GLY A 12 1.72 3.90 -10.07
N ILE A 13 1.28 4.82 -9.20
CA ILE A 13 0.84 6.17 -9.56
C ILE A 13 1.53 7.20 -8.66
N ASP A 14 1.40 8.48 -8.98
CA ASP A 14 1.91 9.55 -8.13
C ASP A 14 1.11 9.70 -6.82
N ALA A 15 1.79 10.07 -5.74
CA ALA A 15 1.21 10.20 -4.42
C ALA A 15 0.30 11.43 -4.28
N GLU A 16 0.63 12.52 -4.96
CA GLU A 16 -0.16 13.74 -4.95
C GLU A 16 -1.42 13.56 -5.80
N ASP A 17 -1.31 12.90 -6.96
CA ASP A 17 -2.46 12.56 -7.80
C ASP A 17 -3.47 11.69 -7.03
N LEU A 18 -3.00 10.68 -6.30
CA LEU A 18 -3.86 9.84 -5.47
C LEU A 18 -4.58 10.64 -4.38
N LEU A 19 -3.88 11.58 -3.75
CA LEU A 19 -4.44 12.42 -2.70
C LEU A 19 -5.49 13.39 -3.27
N GLN A 20 -5.19 14.05 -4.39
CA GLN A 20 -6.10 14.97 -5.05
C GLN A 20 -7.38 14.26 -5.50
N GLU A 21 -7.26 13.08 -6.13
CA GLU A 21 -8.42 12.28 -6.55
C GLU A 21 -9.25 11.83 -5.34
N ALA A 22 -8.61 11.47 -4.22
CA ALA A 22 -9.33 11.10 -3.00
C ALA A 22 -10.09 12.28 -2.39
N ILE A 23 -9.52 13.49 -2.40
CA ILE A 23 -10.20 14.72 -1.98
C ILE A 23 -11.38 15.00 -2.90
N LEU A 24 -11.17 14.96 -4.22
CA LEU A 24 -12.21 15.20 -5.21
C LEU A 24 -13.39 14.23 -5.03
N ARG A 25 -13.13 12.93 -4.88
CA ARG A 25 -14.20 11.94 -4.64
C ARG A 25 -14.91 12.14 -3.31
N THR A 26 -14.19 12.55 -2.28
CA THR A 26 -14.76 12.89 -0.96
C THR A 26 -15.70 14.07 -1.04
N LEU A 27 -15.42 15.07 -1.89
CA LEU A 27 -16.27 16.24 -2.06
C LEU A 27 -17.45 16.01 -3.00
N THR A 28 -17.38 15.03 -3.89
CA THR A 28 -18.35 14.86 -4.99
C THR A 28 -19.24 13.62 -4.89
N SER A 29 -18.68 12.48 -4.48
CA SER A 29 -19.31 11.16 -4.69
C SER A 29 -19.29 10.25 -3.47
N ARG A 30 -18.60 10.63 -2.39
CA ARG A 30 -18.42 9.83 -1.18
C ARG A 30 -18.79 10.64 0.06
N SER A 31 -19.80 10.19 0.81
CA SER A 31 -20.18 10.84 2.08
C SER A 31 -19.33 10.32 3.24
N CYS A 32 -18.70 11.23 3.98
CA CYS A 32 -17.98 10.89 5.21
C CYS A 32 -18.98 10.56 6.34
N PRO A 33 -18.94 9.36 6.95
CA PRO A 33 -19.79 9.03 8.08
C PRO A 33 -19.56 9.97 9.26
N ALA A 34 -20.64 10.34 9.95
CA ALA A 34 -20.57 11.13 11.17
C ALA A 34 -19.76 10.40 12.24
N GLY A 35 -18.83 11.10 12.88
CA GLY A 35 -17.95 10.55 13.92
C GLY A 35 -16.67 9.88 13.42
N LEU A 36 -16.49 9.71 12.11
CA LEU A 36 -15.21 9.26 11.54
C LEU A 36 -14.30 10.47 11.31
N LYS A 37 -13.02 10.36 11.70
CA LYS A 37 -12.03 11.39 11.38
C LYS A 37 -11.86 11.49 9.86
N VAL A 38 -11.90 12.71 9.33
CA VAL A 38 -11.77 12.99 7.89
C VAL A 38 -10.48 12.36 7.32
N GLU A 39 -9.39 12.37 8.08
CA GLU A 39 -8.14 11.72 7.69
C GLU A 39 -8.32 10.21 7.43
N HIS A 40 -9.02 9.50 8.32
CA HIS A 40 -9.28 8.06 8.17
C HIS A 40 -10.20 7.78 6.98
N PHE A 41 -11.16 8.68 6.73
CA PHE A 41 -12.03 8.59 5.57
C PHE A 41 -11.23 8.74 4.27
N LEU A 42 -10.36 9.75 4.17
CA LEU A 42 -9.47 9.96 3.02
C LEU A 42 -8.54 8.76 2.81
N MET A 43 -7.99 8.17 3.87
CA MET A 43 -7.19 6.95 3.80
C MET A 43 -7.98 5.78 3.17
N ALA A 44 -9.24 5.61 3.58
CA ALA A 44 -10.11 4.57 3.02
C ALA A 44 -10.44 4.83 1.53
N VAL A 45 -10.66 6.08 1.13
CA VAL A 45 -10.89 6.45 -0.27
C VAL A 45 -9.64 6.21 -1.12
N MET A 46 -8.46 6.64 -0.67
CA MET A 46 -7.18 6.38 -1.34
C MET A 46 -6.93 4.88 -1.53
N ARG A 47 -7.20 4.07 -0.50
CA ARG A 47 -7.13 2.61 -0.61
C ARG A 47 -8.07 2.07 -1.68
N SER A 48 -9.33 2.52 -1.70
CA SER A 48 -10.30 2.07 -2.72
C SER A 48 -9.84 2.39 -4.14
N ILE A 49 -9.24 3.57 -4.36
CA ILE A 49 -8.70 3.96 -5.66
C ILE A 49 -7.51 3.07 -6.03
N ALA A 50 -6.53 2.95 -5.13
CA ALA A 50 -5.34 2.14 -5.34
C ALA A 50 -5.67 0.67 -5.63
N SER A 51 -6.58 0.06 -4.86
CA SER A 51 -7.04 -1.31 -5.10
C SER A 51 -7.75 -1.47 -6.45
N ALA A 52 -8.55 -0.49 -6.88
CA ALA A 52 -9.19 -0.53 -8.19
C ALA A 52 -8.15 -0.45 -9.33
N ILE A 53 -7.11 0.37 -9.18
CA ILE A 53 -6.00 0.47 -10.14
C ILE A 53 -5.22 -0.85 -10.20
N ILE A 54 -4.83 -1.41 -9.05
CA ILE A 54 -4.14 -2.70 -8.99
C ILE A 54 -4.99 -3.82 -9.62
N ALA A 55 -6.28 -3.88 -9.29
CA ALA A 55 -7.18 -4.87 -9.86
C ALA A 55 -7.40 -4.68 -11.36
N LYS A 56 -7.39 -3.43 -11.85
CA LYS A 56 -7.41 -3.14 -13.28
C LYS A 56 -6.10 -3.60 -13.93
N ARG A 57 -4.94 -3.21 -13.39
CA ARG A 57 -3.63 -3.65 -13.88
C ARG A 57 -3.52 -5.17 -13.94
N LYS A 58 -3.95 -5.91 -12.91
CA LYS A 58 -3.93 -7.38 -12.93
C LYS A 58 -4.80 -7.98 -14.03
N ARG A 59 -5.96 -7.36 -14.32
CA ARG A 59 -6.83 -7.76 -15.43
C ARG A 59 -6.22 -7.40 -16.78
N ASP A 60 -5.55 -6.25 -16.87
CA ASP A 60 -4.91 -5.79 -18.09
C ASP A 60 -3.62 -6.61 -18.36
N GLU A 61 -2.79 -6.93 -17.36
CA GLU A 61 -1.63 -7.83 -17.48
C GLU A 61 -2.03 -9.24 -17.95
N THR A 62 -3.20 -9.74 -17.52
CA THR A 62 -3.73 -11.02 -18.04
C THR A 62 -4.18 -10.93 -19.50
N LEU A 63 -4.43 -9.73 -20.02
CA LEU A 63 -4.78 -9.47 -21.42
C LEU A 63 -3.55 -9.09 -22.27
N TYR A 64 -2.56 -8.41 -21.68
CA TYR A 64 -1.34 -7.91 -22.33
C TYR A 64 -0.21 -8.95 -22.43
N CYS A 65 -0.36 -10.14 -21.84
CA CYS A 65 0.52 -11.26 -22.19
C CYS A 65 0.44 -11.66 -23.68
N ASP A 66 -0.50 -11.08 -24.44
CA ASP A 66 -0.68 -11.30 -25.88
C ASP A 66 -0.14 -10.15 -26.78
N GLU A 67 -0.01 -8.90 -26.30
CA GLU A 67 0.37 -7.78 -27.18
C GLU A 67 1.18 -6.69 -26.45
N SER A 68 2.20 -6.16 -27.15
CA SER A 68 3.44 -5.54 -26.66
C SER A 68 3.41 -4.13 -26.03
N ASP A 69 4.59 -3.80 -25.49
CA ASP A 69 5.13 -2.56 -24.89
C ASP A 69 4.84 -1.22 -25.59
N LEU A 70 4.74 -0.15 -24.77
CA LEU A 70 4.87 1.25 -25.21
C LEU A 70 5.78 2.05 -24.26
N PRO A 71 6.66 2.94 -24.78
CA PRO A 71 7.70 3.60 -23.99
C PRO A 71 7.21 4.90 -23.31
N VAL A 72 7.54 5.03 -22.02
CA VAL A 72 7.45 6.27 -21.24
C VAL A 72 8.72 7.11 -21.44
N ALA A 73 8.60 8.44 -21.43
CA ALA A 73 9.73 9.36 -21.64
C ALA A 73 10.88 9.09 -20.66
N PRO A 74 12.15 9.08 -21.11
CA PRO A 74 13.27 8.61 -20.30
C PRO A 74 13.70 9.68 -19.29
N LEU A 75 13.62 9.32 -18.01
CA LEU A 75 14.49 9.86 -16.97
C LEU A 75 15.97 9.62 -17.37
N ALA A 76 16.91 10.39 -16.79
CA ALA A 76 18.32 10.10 -16.98
C ALA A 76 18.59 8.62 -16.61
N PRO A 77 19.31 7.84 -17.45
CA PRO A 77 19.31 6.36 -17.37
C PRO A 77 19.73 5.81 -16.00
N ASP A 78 20.58 6.55 -15.31
CA ASP A 78 21.10 6.34 -13.97
C ASP A 78 20.05 6.59 -12.88
N GLU A 79 19.45 7.78 -12.82
CA GLU A 79 18.42 8.10 -11.81
C GLU A 79 17.15 7.23 -11.97
N ALA A 80 16.75 6.95 -13.21
CA ALA A 80 15.62 6.08 -13.50
C ALA A 80 15.84 4.66 -12.97
N CYS A 81 17.06 4.15 -13.17
CA CYS A 81 17.46 2.80 -12.78
C CYS A 81 17.51 2.66 -11.26
N GLU A 82 18.09 3.64 -10.55
CA GLU A 82 18.13 3.64 -9.08
C GLU A 82 16.75 3.73 -8.45
N ILE A 83 15.87 4.58 -9.00
CA ILE A 83 14.48 4.70 -8.53
C ILE A 83 13.73 3.40 -8.75
N ALA A 84 13.87 2.78 -9.93
CA ALA A 84 13.23 1.51 -10.26
C ALA A 84 13.74 0.36 -9.38
N GLN A 85 15.05 0.26 -9.15
CA GLN A 85 15.64 -0.75 -8.28
C GLN A 85 15.18 -0.60 -6.82
N ARG A 86 15.15 0.64 -6.31
CA ARG A 86 14.66 0.94 -4.96
C ARG A 86 13.17 0.61 -4.82
N ALA A 87 12.39 0.94 -5.85
CA ALA A 87 10.98 0.56 -5.92
C ALA A 87 10.83 -0.96 -5.91
N ASP A 88 11.59 -1.70 -6.72
CA ASP A 88 11.44 -3.15 -6.78
C ASP A 88 11.85 -3.82 -5.46
N ALA A 89 12.92 -3.33 -4.82
CA ALA A 89 13.32 -3.78 -3.49
C ALA A 89 12.23 -3.52 -2.43
N CYS A 90 11.60 -2.34 -2.44
CA CYS A 90 10.50 -2.02 -1.53
C CYS A 90 9.27 -2.91 -1.79
N ARG A 91 8.96 -3.20 -3.06
CA ARG A 91 7.86 -4.09 -3.44
C ARG A 91 8.12 -5.51 -2.93
N ILE A 92 9.31 -6.07 -3.17
CA ILE A 92 9.70 -7.41 -2.70
C ILE A 92 9.68 -7.50 -1.17
N ALA A 93 10.15 -6.46 -0.48
CA ALA A 93 10.10 -6.38 0.98
C ALA A 93 8.67 -6.41 1.52
N LEU A 94 7.74 -5.70 0.86
CA LEU A 94 6.32 -5.72 1.20
C LEU A 94 5.67 -7.07 0.88
N GLU A 95 5.93 -7.65 -0.29
CA GLU A 95 5.47 -9.00 -0.63
C GLU A 95 5.94 -10.03 0.41
N THR A 96 7.17 -9.90 0.89
CA THR A 96 7.75 -10.75 1.95
C THR A 96 7.12 -10.50 3.32
N LEU A 97 6.73 -9.26 3.62
CA LEU A 97 6.00 -8.93 4.84
C LEU A 97 4.63 -9.65 4.86
N PHE A 98 3.87 -9.50 3.78
CA PHE A 98 2.51 -10.03 3.69
C PHE A 98 2.52 -11.55 3.47
N LYS A 99 3.41 -12.08 2.61
CA LYS A 99 3.40 -13.48 2.11
C LYS A 99 2.00 -13.95 1.68
N GLY A 100 1.21 -13.06 1.08
CA GLY A 100 -0.19 -13.32 0.73
C GLY A 100 -1.13 -13.57 1.92
N SER A 101 -0.70 -13.25 3.15
CA SER A 101 -1.54 -13.40 4.35
C SER A 101 -2.56 -12.27 4.42
N THR A 102 -3.80 -12.61 4.09
CA THR A 102 -4.97 -11.70 4.18
C THR A 102 -5.18 -11.17 5.60
N MET A 103 -4.80 -11.94 6.64
CA MET A 103 -4.87 -11.46 8.04
C MET A 103 -3.88 -10.32 8.30
N ILE A 104 -2.64 -10.44 7.83
CA ILE A 104 -1.63 -9.40 8.01
C ILE A 104 -2.03 -8.14 7.24
N GLU A 105 -2.52 -8.30 6.01
CA GLU A 105 -3.06 -7.19 5.21
C GLU A 105 -4.15 -6.44 5.96
N ARG A 106 -5.16 -7.15 6.52
CA ARG A 106 -6.24 -6.52 7.30
C ARG A 106 -5.75 -5.80 8.54
N VAL A 107 -4.79 -6.37 9.27
CA VAL A 107 -4.24 -5.72 10.47
C VAL A 107 -3.46 -4.46 10.09
N VAL A 108 -2.65 -4.51 9.03
CA VAL A 108 -1.92 -3.32 8.54
C VAL A 108 -2.91 -2.27 8.04
N ASP A 109 -3.95 -2.66 7.30
CA ASP A 109 -5.01 -1.77 6.83
C ASP A 109 -5.80 -1.12 7.97
N GLY A 110 -6.06 -1.84 9.05
CA GLY A 110 -6.74 -1.28 10.22
C GLY A 110 -5.86 -0.28 10.97
N ILE A 111 -4.56 -0.56 11.11
CA ILE A 111 -3.58 0.37 11.67
C ILE A 111 -3.49 1.64 10.80
N ASP A 112 -3.50 1.47 9.47
CA ASP A 112 -3.50 2.57 8.49
C ASP A 112 -4.73 3.48 8.67
N GLN A 113 -5.89 2.91 9.02
CA GLN A 113 -7.12 3.64 9.37
C GLN A 113 -7.12 4.20 10.81
N GLY A 114 -6.00 4.15 11.52
CA GLY A 114 -5.89 4.61 12.91
C GLY A 114 -6.67 3.78 13.92
N LEU A 115 -7.06 2.55 13.57
CA LEU A 115 -7.76 1.65 14.49
C LEU A 115 -6.79 1.02 15.48
N CYS A 116 -7.24 0.85 16.73
CA CYS A 116 -6.46 0.21 17.78
C CYS A 116 -7.32 -0.66 18.70
N GLY A 117 -6.68 -1.57 19.44
CA GLY A 117 -7.33 -2.39 20.46
C GLY A 117 -8.49 -3.22 19.89
N LYS A 118 -9.66 -3.13 20.52
CA LYS A 118 -10.86 -3.87 20.11
C LYS A 118 -11.35 -3.47 18.71
N ALA A 119 -11.33 -2.19 18.36
CA ALA A 119 -11.76 -1.73 17.04
C ALA A 119 -10.90 -2.32 15.90
N LEU A 120 -9.60 -2.52 16.14
CA LEU A 120 -8.71 -3.18 15.18
C LEU A 120 -8.98 -4.69 15.09
N ALA A 121 -9.28 -5.34 16.22
CA ALA A 121 -9.62 -6.75 16.28
C ALA A 121 -10.93 -7.03 15.52
N ASP A 122 -11.96 -6.22 15.78
CA ASP A 122 -13.26 -6.28 15.12
C ASP A 122 -13.11 -6.05 13.59
N PHE A 123 -12.34 -5.03 13.20
CA PHE A 123 -12.06 -4.74 11.79
C PHE A 123 -11.33 -5.90 11.07
N ALA A 124 -10.35 -6.51 11.73
CA ALA A 124 -9.61 -7.63 11.16
C ALA A 124 -10.40 -8.95 11.19
N SER A 125 -11.55 -8.97 11.89
CA SER A 125 -12.33 -10.18 12.21
C SER A 125 -11.50 -11.22 12.96
N MET A 126 -10.80 -10.77 14.01
CA MET A 126 -9.90 -11.60 14.82
C MET A 126 -10.18 -11.38 16.31
N GLU A 127 -9.87 -12.38 17.13
CA GLU A 127 -9.87 -12.19 18.58
C GLU A 127 -8.66 -11.35 19.03
N GLN A 128 -8.72 -10.77 20.24
CA GLN A 128 -7.61 -9.95 20.75
C GLN A 128 -6.30 -10.74 20.92
N ALA A 129 -6.38 -12.01 21.30
CA ALA A 129 -5.21 -12.88 21.41
C ALA A 129 -4.56 -13.15 20.05
N GLU A 130 -5.38 -13.37 19.02
CA GLU A 130 -4.93 -13.54 17.64
C GLU A 130 -4.31 -12.25 17.11
N LEU A 131 -4.94 -11.09 17.36
CA LEU A 131 -4.39 -9.78 17.00
C LEU A 131 -3.01 -9.56 17.62
N ALA A 132 -2.82 -9.89 18.91
CA ALA A 132 -1.52 -9.76 19.57
C ALA A 132 -0.45 -10.65 18.91
N THR A 133 -0.82 -11.88 18.54
CA THR A 133 0.06 -12.83 17.85
C THR A 133 0.42 -12.34 16.45
N THR A 134 -0.56 -11.86 15.69
CA THR A 134 -0.38 -11.29 14.35
C THR A 134 0.50 -10.03 14.40
N ARG A 135 0.33 -9.16 15.39
CA ARG A 135 1.20 -7.98 15.57
C ARG A 135 2.66 -8.36 15.85
N ARG A 136 2.91 -9.42 16.65
CA ARG A 136 4.27 -9.94 16.87
C ARG A 136 4.87 -10.50 15.59
N LEU A 137 4.08 -11.23 14.80
CA LEU A 137 4.48 -11.76 13.50
C LEU A 137 4.85 -10.63 12.53
N ILE A 138 3.98 -9.61 12.40
CA ILE A 138 4.21 -8.42 11.58
C ILE A 138 5.51 -7.74 11.99
N LYS A 139 5.69 -7.46 13.29
CA LYS A 139 6.92 -6.82 13.80
C LYS A 139 8.16 -7.62 13.42
N ARG A 140 8.14 -8.94 13.60
CA ARG A 140 9.27 -9.82 13.24
C ARG A 140 9.58 -9.79 11.74
N ARG A 141 8.56 -9.87 10.89
CA ARG A 141 8.75 -9.80 9.43
C ARG A 141 9.22 -8.42 8.98
N ALA A 142 8.67 -7.34 9.55
CA ALA A 142 9.06 -5.98 9.25
C ALA A 142 10.53 -5.73 9.61
N MET A 143 11.00 -6.21 10.77
CA MET A 143 12.42 -6.08 11.13
C MET A 143 13.35 -6.80 10.14
N LYS A 144 12.96 -7.99 9.66
CA LYS A 144 13.74 -8.72 8.65
C LYS A 144 13.77 -7.96 7.31
N ALA A 145 12.59 -7.55 6.82
CA ALA A 145 12.46 -6.80 5.57
C ALA A 145 13.21 -5.45 5.63
N TRP A 146 13.19 -4.77 6.78
CA TRP A 146 13.92 -3.52 6.98
C TRP A 146 15.44 -3.71 7.00
N SER A 147 15.93 -4.81 7.60
CA SER A 147 17.35 -5.15 7.56
C SER A 147 17.84 -5.43 6.14
N GLU A 148 17.02 -6.12 5.33
CA GLU A 148 17.33 -6.39 3.92
C GLU A 148 17.35 -5.09 3.11
N LEU A 149 16.39 -4.18 3.34
CA LEU A 149 16.36 -2.87 2.67
C LEU A 149 17.56 -1.98 3.04
N ASN A 150 17.92 -1.91 4.33
CA ASN A 150 19.09 -1.15 4.79
C ASN A 150 20.42 -1.69 4.23
N SER A 151 20.52 -3.00 3.99
CA SER A 151 21.73 -3.57 3.39
C SER A 151 21.94 -3.17 1.93
N LEU A 152 20.86 -2.83 1.22
CA LEU A 152 20.90 -2.29 -0.14
C LEU A 152 21.29 -0.81 -0.15
N GLU A 153 20.89 -0.03 0.87
CA GLU A 153 21.30 1.38 1.00
C GLU A 153 22.79 1.57 1.34
N LEU A 154 23.44 0.57 1.95
CA LEU A 154 24.88 0.61 2.24
C LEU A 154 25.75 0.09 1.09
N ALA A 155 25.14 -0.54 0.07
CA ALA A 155 25.82 -1.12 -1.08
C ALA A 155 25.73 -0.26 -2.35
N ALA A 156 24.90 0.79 -2.33
CA ALA A 156 24.78 1.84 -3.34
C ALA A 156 25.62 3.07 -2.93
#